data_AF-F4N4A8-F1
#
_entry.id   AF-F4N4A8-F1
#
_cell.length_a   1.000
_cell.length_b   1.000
_cell.length_c   1.000
_cell.angle_alpha   90.00
_cell.angle_beta   90.00
_cell.angle_gamma   90.00
#
_symmetry.space_group_name_H-M   'P 1'
#
loop_
_entity.id
_entity.type
_entity.pdbx_description
1 polymer ?
#
loop_
_entity_poly.entity_id
_entity_poly.type
_entity_poly.pdbx_seq_one_letter_code
_entity_poly.pdbx_strand_id
1 'polypeptide(L)'
;MLSRTASELYWMARYLERAENITRVLDVTNRLSMMPTSNRVNFDLLVPLSLSNTQVLFAEHYPQVSMTHLLNFFVLDSHNPSSIFSCLQMAWNNAHAVRGSLSSEVWESINATWIEIKQLRRQGISAAGIDAFFDWVKERSHLFRGAVYGTLLRSDALYFIRLGTLIERADSTARLLDVKKPITG
;
A
#
# COMPACT_ATOMS: atom_id res chain seq x y z
N MET A 1 25.17 -7.25 10.08
CA MET A 1 23.96 -6.49 10.51
C MET A 1 23.33 -7.17 11.72
N LEU A 2 22.77 -6.41 12.68
CA LEU A 2 21.96 -7.00 13.77
C LEU A 2 20.62 -7.52 13.19
N SER A 3 20.10 -8.63 13.73
CA SER A 3 18.82 -9.23 13.30
C SER A 3 17.67 -8.22 13.25
N ARG A 4 17.65 -7.28 14.20
CA ARG A 4 16.66 -6.20 14.24
C ARG A 4 16.75 -5.29 13.01
N THR A 5 17.93 -4.80 12.64
CA THR A 5 18.09 -3.92 11.47
C THR A 5 17.60 -4.59 10.19
N ALA A 6 17.87 -5.89 10.03
CA ALA A 6 17.38 -6.67 8.88
C ALA A 6 15.85 -6.74 8.85
N SER A 7 15.23 -7.02 10.00
CA SER A 7 13.77 -7.07 10.15
C SER A 7 13.11 -5.73 9.78
N GLU A 8 13.63 -4.62 10.28
CA GLU A 8 13.06 -3.29 10.02
C GLU A 8 13.17 -2.92 8.53
N LEU A 9 14.33 -3.16 7.89
CA LEU A 9 14.50 -2.90 6.46
C LEU A 9 13.58 -3.77 5.57
N TYR A 10 13.43 -5.04 5.95
CA TYR A 10 12.54 -5.97 5.27
C TYR A 10 11.08 -5.51 5.37
N TRP A 11 10.59 -5.21 6.57
CA TRP A 11 9.21 -4.79 6.78
C TRP A 11 8.92 -3.39 6.21
N MET A 12 9.85 -2.45 6.32
CA MET A 12 9.77 -1.14 5.65
C MET A 12 9.44 -1.31 4.17
N ALA A 13 10.22 -2.14 3.46
CA ALA A 13 10.03 -2.36 2.03
C ALA A 13 8.69 -3.06 1.72
N ARG A 14 8.28 -4.03 2.54
CA ARG A 14 6.97 -4.69 2.39
C ARG A 14 5.80 -3.73 2.54
N TYR A 15 5.84 -2.84 3.53
CA TYR A 15 4.76 -1.89 3.76
C TYR A 15 4.65 -0.84 2.64
N LEU A 16 5.79 -0.36 2.10
CA LEU A 16 5.79 0.54 0.94
C LEU A 16 5.21 -0.14 -0.31
N GLU A 17 5.60 -1.40 -0.56
CA GLU A 17 5.07 -2.17 -1.68
C GLU A 17 3.56 -2.45 -1.51
N ARG A 18 3.12 -2.79 -0.30
CA ARG A 18 1.71 -3.01 0.03
C ARG A 18 0.85 -1.77 -0.19
N ALA A 19 1.33 -0.60 0.23
CA ALA A 19 0.62 0.66 0.04
C ALA A 19 0.36 0.93 -1.46
N GLU A 20 1.34 0.67 -2.32
CA GLU A 20 1.15 0.80 -3.77
C GLU A 20 0.22 -0.28 -4.34
N ASN A 21 0.37 -1.54 -3.92
CA ASN A 21 -0.47 -2.63 -4.42
C ASN A 21 -1.95 -2.38 -4.13
N ILE A 22 -2.27 -1.96 -2.90
CA ILE A 22 -3.64 -1.60 -2.51
C ILE A 22 -4.14 -0.40 -3.32
N THR A 23 -3.30 0.62 -3.51
CA THR A 23 -3.63 1.77 -4.35
C THR A 23 -3.98 1.35 -5.78
N ARG A 24 -3.17 0.49 -6.40
CA ARG A 24 -3.40 0.02 -7.78
C ARG A 24 -4.68 -0.80 -7.90
N VAL A 25 -4.97 -1.65 -6.92
CA VAL A 25 -6.22 -2.41 -6.88
C VAL A 25 -7.42 -1.48 -6.75
N LEU A 26 -7.38 -0.53 -5.81
CA LEU A 26 -8.46 0.42 -5.59
C LEU A 26 -8.71 1.33 -6.79
N ASP A 27 -7.67 1.82 -7.47
CA ASP A 27 -7.79 2.64 -8.68
C ASP A 27 -8.53 1.87 -9.79
N VAL A 28 -8.15 0.60 -10.01
CA VAL A 28 -8.86 -0.26 -10.98
C VAL A 28 -10.30 -0.52 -10.54
N THR A 29 -10.54 -0.86 -9.28
CA THR A 29 -11.90 -1.08 -8.74
C THR A 29 -12.76 0.19 -8.86
N ASN A 30 -12.19 1.38 -8.59
CA ASN A 30 -12.87 2.66 -8.73
C ASN A 30 -13.33 2.88 -10.18
N ARG A 31 -12.41 2.71 -11.13
CA ARG A 31 -12.72 2.86 -12.57
C ARG A 31 -13.78 1.87 -13.05
N LEU A 32 -13.69 0.60 -12.64
CA LEU A 32 -14.68 -0.43 -12.99
C LEU A 32 -16.06 -0.11 -12.41
N SER A 33 -16.13 0.46 -11.20
CA SER A 33 -17.40 0.83 -10.56
C SER A 33 -18.16 1.95 -11.29
N MET A 34 -17.47 2.77 -12.09
CA MET A 34 -18.05 3.86 -12.88
C MET A 34 -18.48 3.43 -14.28
N MET A 35 -18.16 2.20 -14.71
CA MET A 35 -18.48 1.72 -16.06
C MET A 35 -19.94 1.23 -16.16
N PRO A 36 -20.73 1.68 -17.15
CA PRO A 36 -22.17 1.37 -17.25
C PRO A 36 -22.52 -0.11 -17.46
N THR A 37 -21.56 -0.95 -17.90
CA THR A 37 -21.80 -2.31 -18.41
C THR A 37 -21.25 -3.42 -17.51
N SER A 38 -20.83 -3.09 -16.29
CA SER A 38 -20.28 -4.09 -15.39
C SER A 38 -21.42 -4.94 -14.77
N ASN A 39 -21.76 -6.07 -15.39
CA ASN A 39 -22.60 -7.10 -14.74
C ASN A 39 -21.92 -7.74 -13.51
N ARG A 40 -20.71 -7.28 -13.14
CA ARG A 40 -19.86 -7.82 -12.08
C ARG A 40 -19.48 -6.78 -11.02
N VAL A 41 -20.09 -5.59 -10.99
CA VAL A 41 -19.73 -4.50 -10.03
C VAL A 41 -19.62 -5.03 -8.60
N ASN A 42 -20.58 -5.86 -8.17
CA ASN A 42 -20.58 -6.43 -6.81
C ASN A 42 -19.37 -7.34 -6.54
N PHE A 43 -18.89 -8.09 -7.55
CA PHE A 43 -17.69 -8.92 -7.41
C PHE A 43 -16.42 -8.06 -7.39
N ASP A 44 -16.34 -7.07 -8.28
CA ASP A 44 -15.16 -6.19 -8.40
C ASP A 44 -14.91 -5.37 -7.12
N LEU A 45 -15.99 -4.98 -6.42
CA LEU A 45 -15.92 -4.29 -5.13
C LEU A 45 -15.40 -5.18 -3.99
N LEU A 46 -15.49 -6.51 -4.12
CA LEU A 46 -14.97 -7.44 -3.11
C LEU A 46 -13.48 -7.73 -3.30
N VAL A 47 -12.92 -7.46 -4.49
CA VAL A 47 -11.52 -7.75 -4.81
C VAL A 47 -10.54 -7.11 -3.82
N PRO A 48 -10.63 -5.81 -3.48
CA PRO A 48 -9.70 -5.21 -2.50
C PRO A 48 -9.73 -5.92 -1.14
N LEU A 49 -10.93 -6.25 -0.65
CA LEU A 49 -11.12 -6.93 0.64
C LEU A 49 -10.57 -8.36 0.63
N SER A 50 -10.73 -9.07 -0.48
CA SER A 50 -10.20 -10.42 -0.68
C SER A 50 -8.69 -10.47 -0.75
N LEU A 51 -8.07 -9.51 -1.43
CA LEU A 51 -6.62 -9.44 -1.54
C LEU A 51 -5.95 -9.08 -0.21
N SER A 52 -6.55 -8.22 0.59
CA SER A 52 -6.02 -7.85 1.91
C SER A 52 -6.45 -8.79 3.03
N ASN A 53 -7.37 -9.73 2.79
CA ASN A 53 -7.98 -10.59 3.80
C ASN A 53 -8.60 -9.79 4.97
N THR A 54 -9.33 -8.72 4.64
CA THR A 54 -9.90 -7.77 5.63
C THR A 54 -11.44 -7.74 5.60
N GLN A 55 -12.11 -8.75 5.06
CA GLN A 55 -13.57 -8.79 4.95
C GLN A 55 -14.25 -8.71 6.32
N VAL A 56 -13.72 -9.45 7.31
CA VAL A 56 -14.26 -9.48 8.68
C VAL A 56 -14.14 -8.10 9.33
N LEU A 57 -12.93 -7.52 9.31
CA LEU A 57 -12.67 -6.19 9.87
C LEU A 57 -13.51 -5.10 9.17
N PHE A 58 -13.72 -5.22 7.86
CA PHE A 58 -14.58 -4.30 7.13
C PHE A 58 -16.04 -4.40 7.58
N ALA A 59 -16.57 -5.63 7.73
CA ALA A 59 -17.94 -5.88 8.11
C ALA A 59 -18.28 -5.40 9.54
N GLU A 60 -17.29 -5.30 10.43
CA GLU A 60 -17.46 -4.73 11.78
C GLU A 60 -17.84 -3.23 11.76
N HIS A 61 -17.40 -2.50 10.73
CA HIS A 61 -17.57 -1.04 10.66
C HIS A 61 -18.48 -0.58 9.52
N TYR A 62 -18.66 -1.40 8.47
CA TYR A 62 -19.42 -1.03 7.28
C TYR A 62 -20.49 -2.09 6.97
N PRO A 63 -21.79 -1.74 7.03
CA PRO A 63 -22.89 -2.71 6.88
C PRO A 63 -23.07 -3.20 5.44
N GLN A 64 -22.54 -2.48 4.46
CA GLN A 64 -22.64 -2.82 3.03
C GLN A 64 -21.35 -2.45 2.30
N VAL A 65 -20.98 -3.24 1.30
CA VAL A 65 -19.84 -2.96 0.44
C VAL A 65 -20.24 -1.92 -0.60
N SER A 66 -19.59 -0.76 -0.56
CA SER A 66 -19.73 0.30 -1.56
C SER A 66 -18.35 0.91 -1.83
N MET A 67 -18.15 1.52 -3.00
CA MET A 67 -16.87 2.16 -3.32
C MET A 67 -16.50 3.22 -2.27
N THR A 68 -17.47 4.03 -1.82
CA THR A 68 -17.26 5.03 -0.76
C THR A 68 -16.76 4.41 0.54
N HIS A 69 -17.35 3.28 0.97
CA HIS A 69 -16.91 2.58 2.18
C HIS A 69 -15.53 1.96 2.02
N LEU A 70 -15.22 1.39 0.85
CA LEU A 70 -13.88 0.85 0.55
C LEU A 70 -12.82 1.97 0.59
N LEU A 71 -13.11 3.13 0.01
CA LEU A 71 -12.21 4.27 0.07
C LEU A 71 -11.99 4.74 1.51
N ASN A 72 -13.05 4.88 2.30
CA ASN A 72 -12.93 5.25 3.71
C ASN A 72 -12.04 4.24 4.47
N PHE A 73 -12.26 2.94 4.26
CA PHE A 73 -11.55 1.85 4.95
C PHE A 73 -10.10 1.65 4.52
N PHE A 74 -9.76 1.79 3.24
CA PHE A 74 -8.41 1.50 2.74
C PHE A 74 -7.50 2.72 2.60
N VAL A 75 -8.03 3.93 2.57
CA VAL A 75 -7.22 5.12 2.29
C VAL A 75 -6.60 5.66 3.59
N LEU A 76 -7.42 6.20 4.50
CA LEU A 76 -6.94 6.93 5.68
C LEU A 76 -7.35 6.32 7.04
N ASP A 77 -8.09 5.21 7.03
CA ASP A 77 -8.56 4.57 8.27
C ASP A 77 -7.40 3.93 9.05
N SER A 78 -7.21 4.38 10.29
CA SER A 78 -6.20 3.82 11.18
C SER A 78 -6.62 2.53 11.88
N HIS A 79 -7.91 2.16 11.84
CA HIS A 79 -8.38 0.87 12.37
C HIS A 79 -8.02 -0.28 11.44
N ASN A 80 -7.81 0.00 10.15
CA ASN A 80 -7.32 -0.96 9.18
C ASN A 80 -5.79 -0.94 9.11
N PRO A 81 -5.08 -1.99 9.59
CA PRO A 81 -3.62 -2.07 9.50
C PRO A 81 -3.12 -2.15 8.05
N SER A 82 -3.99 -2.57 7.13
CA SER A 82 -3.72 -2.64 5.70
C SER A 82 -4.13 -1.36 4.96
N SER A 83 -4.59 -0.30 5.62
CA SER A 83 -4.83 0.96 4.91
C SER A 83 -3.52 1.56 4.40
N ILE A 84 -3.61 2.39 3.35
CA ILE A 84 -2.47 3.09 2.77
C ILE A 84 -1.79 3.95 3.85
N PHE A 85 -2.59 4.64 4.68
CA PHE A 85 -2.07 5.41 5.81
C PHE A 85 -1.30 4.54 6.80
N SER A 86 -1.89 3.43 7.26
CA SER A 86 -1.26 2.53 8.23
C SER A 86 0.02 1.89 7.66
N CYS A 87 0.02 1.49 6.40
CA CYS A 87 1.21 0.96 5.72
C CYS A 87 2.33 2.00 5.65
N LEU A 88 2.04 3.24 5.24
CA LEU A 88 3.03 4.31 5.18
C LEU A 88 3.54 4.70 6.58
N GLN A 89 2.68 4.67 7.60
CA GLN A 89 3.09 4.86 8.99
C GLN A 89 4.07 3.77 9.45
N MET A 90 3.74 2.50 9.20
CA MET A 90 4.61 1.39 9.56
C MET A 90 5.93 1.45 8.80
N ALA A 91 5.91 1.76 7.51
CA ALA A 91 7.12 1.97 6.72
C ALA A 91 8.01 3.06 7.32
N TRP A 92 7.44 4.21 7.67
CA TRP A 92 8.18 5.31 8.29
C TRP A 92 8.76 4.92 9.66
N ASN A 93 7.99 4.22 10.51
CA ASN A 93 8.47 3.75 11.82
C ASN A 93 9.69 2.83 11.66
N ASN A 94 9.61 1.86 10.75
CA ASN A 94 10.73 0.95 10.45
C ASN A 94 11.94 1.73 9.91
N ALA A 95 11.73 2.62 8.95
CA ALA A 95 12.79 3.46 8.37
C ALA A 95 13.48 4.33 9.42
N HIS A 96 12.71 4.92 10.34
CA HIS A 96 13.22 5.77 11.41
C HIS A 96 14.11 4.96 12.37
N ALA A 97 13.72 3.73 12.71
CA ALA A 97 14.49 2.85 13.58
C ALA A 97 15.87 2.47 12.99
N VAL A 98 16.00 2.46 11.66
CA VAL A 98 17.23 2.09 10.95
C VAL A 98 17.78 3.19 10.05
N ARG A 99 17.51 4.46 10.37
CA ARG A 99 17.95 5.61 9.56
C ARG A 99 19.45 5.56 9.21
N GLY A 100 20.30 5.12 10.14
CA GLY A 100 21.74 4.99 9.90
C GLY A 100 22.15 3.92 8.88
N SER A 101 21.22 3.06 8.45
CA SER A 101 21.41 2.05 7.39
C SER A 101 20.85 2.49 6.04
N LEU A 102 20.25 3.68 5.96
CA LEU A 102 19.66 4.26 4.74
C LEU A 102 20.56 5.40 4.24
N SER A 103 20.58 5.62 2.92
CA SER A 103 21.11 6.86 2.37
C SER A 103 20.18 8.03 2.71
N SER A 104 20.71 9.25 2.67
CA SER A 104 19.94 10.47 2.96
C SER A 104 18.73 10.59 2.05
N GLU A 105 18.86 10.28 0.76
CA GLU A 105 17.78 10.41 -0.22
C GLU A 105 16.67 9.38 0.02
N VAL A 106 17.01 8.15 0.42
CA VAL A 106 16.01 7.13 0.77
C VAL A 106 15.24 7.56 2.02
N TRP A 107 15.95 8.05 3.04
CA TRP A 107 15.33 8.56 4.25
C TRP A 107 14.42 9.75 3.97
N GLU A 108 14.89 10.73 3.20
CA GLU A 108 14.13 11.92 2.84
C GLU A 108 12.88 11.58 2.03
N SER A 109 12.98 10.64 1.07
CA SER A 109 11.82 10.16 0.31
C SER A 109 10.72 9.61 1.22
N ILE A 110 11.08 8.77 2.21
CA ILE A 110 10.10 8.18 3.14
C ILE A 110 9.57 9.24 4.11
N ASN A 111 10.44 10.12 4.61
CA ASN A 111 10.06 11.15 5.57
C ASN A 111 9.13 12.21 4.95
N ALA A 112 9.42 12.66 3.73
CA ALA A 112 8.55 13.58 2.98
C ALA A 112 7.17 12.95 2.74
N THR A 113 7.14 11.68 2.32
CA THR A 113 5.90 10.91 2.15
C THR A 113 5.07 10.89 3.43
N TRP A 114 5.71 10.65 4.59
CA TRP A 114 5.02 10.65 5.88
C TRP A 114 4.50 12.02 6.32
N ILE A 115 5.26 13.09 6.06
CA ILE A 115 4.83 14.45 6.38
C ILE A 115 3.61 14.82 5.52
N GLU A 116 3.66 14.56 4.22
CA GLU A 116 2.59 14.90 3.28
C GLU A 116 1.31 14.10 3.54
N ILE A 117 1.39 12.78 3.81
CA ILE A 117 0.17 12.00 4.08
C ILE A 117 -0.52 12.43 5.38
N LYS A 118 0.23 12.88 6.40
CA LYS A 118 -0.39 13.46 7.60
C LYS A 118 -1.15 14.74 7.28
N GLN A 119 -0.63 15.55 6.36
CA GLN A 119 -1.32 16.75 5.91
C GLN A 119 -2.59 16.41 5.11
N LEU A 120 -2.50 15.47 4.17
CA LEU A 120 -3.65 14.96 3.43
C LEU A 120 -4.72 14.38 4.35
N ARG A 121 -4.33 13.64 5.39
CA ARG A 121 -5.26 13.10 6.39
C ARG A 121 -6.00 14.20 7.16
N ARG A 122 -5.33 15.29 7.50
CA ARG A 122 -5.93 16.44 8.20
C ARG A 122 -6.89 17.22 7.32
N GLN A 123 -6.56 17.37 6.04
CA GLN A 123 -7.39 18.08 5.07
C GLN A 123 -8.60 17.24 4.62
N GLY A 124 -8.49 15.91 4.71
CA GLY A 124 -9.44 14.98 4.13
C GLY A 124 -9.22 14.83 2.62
N ILE A 125 -9.62 13.68 2.09
CA ILE A 125 -9.56 13.41 0.65
C ILE A 125 -10.99 13.39 0.15
N SER A 126 -11.33 14.35 -0.72
CA SER A 126 -12.64 14.39 -1.36
C SER A 126 -12.73 13.32 -2.45
N ALA A 127 -13.96 12.96 -2.84
CA ALA A 127 -14.17 12.01 -3.94
C ALA A 127 -13.51 12.47 -5.25
N ALA A 128 -13.49 13.78 -5.52
CA ALA A 128 -12.82 14.34 -6.70
C ALA A 128 -11.28 14.31 -6.60
N GLY A 129 -10.73 14.23 -5.38
CA GLY A 129 -9.30 14.15 -5.13
C GLY A 129 -8.73 12.74 -5.07
N ILE A 130 -9.57 11.69 -5.22
CA ILE A 130 -9.12 10.31 -5.00
C ILE A 130 -8.12 9.84 -6.07
N ASP A 131 -8.34 10.19 -7.33
CA ASP A 131 -7.45 9.81 -8.42
C ASP A 131 -6.07 10.47 -8.25
N ALA A 132 -6.07 11.76 -7.88
CA ALA A 132 -4.84 12.49 -7.55
C ALA A 132 -4.12 11.88 -6.34
N PHE A 133 -4.86 11.42 -5.33
CA PHE A 133 -4.27 10.70 -4.20
C PHE A 133 -3.64 9.37 -4.62
N PHE A 134 -4.31 8.58 -5.47
CA PHE A 134 -3.75 7.32 -5.97
C PHE A 134 -2.48 7.54 -6.79
N ASP A 135 -2.47 8.55 -7.66
CA ASP A 135 -1.28 8.91 -8.42
C ASP A 135 -0.15 9.39 -7.50
N TRP A 136 -0.47 10.19 -6.49
CA TRP A 136 0.49 10.60 -5.47
C TRP A 136 1.12 9.39 -4.76
N VAL A 137 0.35 8.38 -4.32
CA VAL A 137 0.92 7.18 -3.68
C VAL A 137 1.86 6.43 -4.62
N LYS A 138 1.48 6.24 -5.89
CA LYS A 138 2.32 5.59 -6.90
C LYS A 138 3.62 6.35 -7.11
N GLU A 139 3.55 7.68 -7.22
CA GLU A 139 4.71 8.55 -7.34
C GLU A 139 5.67 8.40 -6.16
N ARG A 140 5.16 8.40 -4.92
CA ARG A 140 5.98 8.21 -3.71
C ARG A 140 6.70 6.88 -3.70
N SER A 141 6.02 5.81 -4.14
CA SER A 141 6.63 4.50 -4.26
C SER A 141 7.66 4.41 -5.40
N HIS A 142 7.51 5.19 -6.47
CA HIS A 142 8.53 5.31 -7.52
C HIS A 142 9.75 6.09 -7.05
N LEU A 143 9.55 7.22 -6.35
CA LEU A 143 10.62 8.02 -5.74
C LEU A 143 11.45 7.19 -4.76
N PHE A 144 10.80 6.43 -3.87
CA PHE A 144 11.49 5.54 -2.95
C PHE A 144 12.36 4.51 -3.70
N ARG A 145 11.82 3.84 -4.71
CA ARG A 145 12.57 2.85 -5.49
C ARG A 145 13.73 3.49 -6.26
N GLY A 146 13.52 4.67 -6.82
CA GLY A 146 14.55 5.46 -7.49
C GLY A 146 15.69 5.83 -6.54
N ALA A 147 15.37 6.32 -5.35
CA ALA A 147 16.36 6.65 -4.31
C ALA A 147 17.14 5.40 -3.87
N VAL A 148 16.46 4.28 -3.61
CA VAL A 148 17.12 3.01 -3.24
C VAL A 148 18.06 2.53 -4.35
N TYR A 149 17.62 2.59 -5.61
CA TYR A 149 18.44 2.15 -6.74
C TYR A 149 19.64 3.09 -7.00
N GLY A 150 19.43 4.40 -6.87
CA GLY A 150 20.40 5.42 -7.23
C GLY A 150 21.46 5.69 -6.17
N THR A 151 21.14 5.59 -4.88
CA THR A 151 22.05 6.08 -3.82
C THR A 151 22.41 5.06 -2.76
N LEU A 152 21.69 3.93 -2.65
CA LEU A 152 21.99 2.93 -1.63
C LEU A 152 23.17 2.03 -2.06
N LEU A 153 24.16 1.89 -1.17
CA LEU A 153 25.29 0.99 -1.39
C LEU A 153 24.83 -0.46 -1.57
N ARG A 154 25.58 -1.24 -2.37
CA ARG A 154 25.35 -2.68 -2.52
C ARG A 154 25.80 -3.44 -1.27
N SER A 155 24.94 -3.42 -0.26
CA SER A 155 25.17 -4.02 1.06
C SER A 155 24.00 -4.93 1.46
N ASP A 156 24.12 -5.59 2.62
CA ASP A 156 23.05 -6.34 3.26
C ASP A 156 21.74 -5.54 3.34
N ALA A 157 21.84 -4.23 3.61
CA ALA A 157 20.67 -3.36 3.71
C ALA A 157 19.87 -3.33 2.40
N LEU A 158 20.56 -3.19 1.26
CA LEU A 158 19.94 -3.25 -0.06
C LEU A 158 19.29 -4.62 -0.31
N TYR A 159 19.94 -5.71 0.11
CA TYR A 159 19.39 -7.05 -0.07
C TYR A 159 18.13 -7.30 0.75
N PHE A 160 18.06 -6.83 2.01
CA PHE A 160 16.84 -6.95 2.83
C PHE A 160 15.69 -6.10 2.30
N ILE A 161 15.96 -4.88 1.82
CA ILE A 161 14.94 -4.05 1.16
C ILE A 161 14.41 -4.74 -0.10
N ARG A 162 15.29 -5.29 -0.95
CA ARG A 162 14.90 -6.02 -2.16
C ARG A 162 14.10 -7.28 -1.82
N LEU A 163 14.53 -8.03 -0.81
CA LEU A 163 13.83 -9.22 -0.35
C LEU A 163 12.40 -8.89 0.08
N GLY A 164 12.22 -7.85 0.92
CA GLY A 164 10.89 -7.41 1.35
C GLY A 164 10.01 -7.01 0.17
N THR A 165 10.55 -6.21 -0.74
CA THR A 165 9.84 -5.78 -1.97
C THR A 165 9.37 -6.98 -2.80
N LEU A 166 10.27 -7.94 -3.07
CA LEU A 166 9.98 -9.09 -3.92
C LEU A 166 9.00 -10.07 -3.27
N ILE A 167 9.11 -10.30 -1.96
CA ILE A 167 8.18 -11.16 -1.22
C ILE A 167 6.76 -10.57 -1.23
N GLU A 168 6.63 -9.25 -1.00
CA GLU A 168 5.30 -8.62 -1.04
C GLU A 168 4.68 -8.68 -2.44
N ARG A 169 5.48 -8.48 -3.49
CA ARG A 169 5.03 -8.65 -4.88
C ARG A 169 4.59 -10.07 -5.18
N ALA A 170 5.36 -11.06 -4.75
CA ALA A 170 5.04 -12.47 -4.96
C ALA A 170 3.73 -12.85 -4.27
N ASP A 171 3.56 -12.46 -2.99
CA ASP A 171 2.32 -12.70 -2.23
C ASP A 171 1.12 -11.98 -2.89
N SER A 172 1.27 -10.70 -3.24
CA SER A 172 0.20 -9.93 -3.89
C SER A 172 -0.20 -10.53 -5.25
N THR A 173 0.78 -10.99 -6.03
CA THR A 173 0.53 -11.64 -7.33
C THR A 173 -0.20 -12.98 -7.14
N ALA A 174 0.23 -13.79 -6.17
CA ALA A 174 -0.41 -15.06 -5.87
C ALA A 174 -1.88 -14.88 -5.46
N ARG A 175 -2.17 -13.91 -4.57
CA ARG A 175 -3.54 -13.57 -4.17
C ARG A 175 -4.38 -13.06 -5.33
N LEU A 176 -3.81 -12.23 -6.21
CA LEU A 176 -4.52 -11.73 -7.39
C LEU A 176 -4.91 -12.86 -8.35
N LEU A 177 -4.04 -13.85 -8.53
CA LEU A 177 -4.35 -15.04 -9.33
C LEU A 177 -5.45 -15.88 -8.70
N ASP A 178 -5.45 -16.03 -7.37
CA ASP A 178 -6.46 -16.80 -6.65
C ASP A 178 -7.84 -16.15 -6.74
N VAL A 179 -7.94 -14.84 -6.50
CA VAL A 179 -9.21 -14.08 -6.59
C VAL A 179 -9.78 -14.08 -8.01
N LYS A 180 -8.93 -14.17 -9.05
CA LYS A 180 -9.37 -14.20 -10.45
C LYS A 180 -9.70 -15.59 -10.98
N LYS A 181 -9.36 -16.68 -10.28
CA LYS A 181 -9.78 -18.00 -10.73
C LYS A 181 -11.31 -18.05 -10.72
N PRO A 182 -11.97 -18.26 -11.88
CA PRO A 182 -13.37 -18.63 -11.85
C PRO A 182 -13.45 -19.95 -11.09
N ILE A 183 -14.52 -20.13 -10.32
CA ILE A 183 -14.93 -21.43 -9.78
C ILE A 183 -15.21 -22.32 -11.01
N THR A 184 -14.18 -22.95 -11.56
CA THR A 184 -14.30 -24.13 -12.41
C THR A 184 -14.18 -25.32 -11.47
N GLY A 185 -15.33 -25.72 -10.96
CA GLY A 185 -15.59 -26.88 -10.12
C GLY A 185 -17.08 -27.08 -10.03
#